data_AF-A0A412CKX3-F1
#
_entry.id   AF-A0A412CKX3-F1
#
_cell.length_a   1.000
_cell.length_b   1.000
_cell.length_c   1.000
_cell.angle_alpha   90.00
_cell.angle_beta   90.00
_cell.angle_gamma   90.00
#
_symmetry.space_group_name_H-M   'P 1'
#
loop_
_entity.id
_entity.type
_entity.pdbx_description
1 polymer ?
#
loop_
_entity_poly.entity_id
_entity_poly.type
_entity_poly.pdbx_seq_one_letter_code
_entity_poly.pdbx_strand_id
1 'polypeptide(L)'
;IISLFILIHYIESRRRLRLFQTAALFMFGMLLGRRKYLIKSEESVRFWKKMLKGAILAFVPLYCLKTFVPDLLTNPSIQVPYSIAVPSYANFAFMIILVSIFILLWFKKEKGYSWQSLLIPYGRMSLTNYISQSIMGVTIYYGFGLAMYKYAGATASLLIALLIFTVQLIFSRWWLARHKQGPLEFLWRKGTWI
;
A
#
# COMPACT_ATOMS: atom_id res chain seq x y z
N ILE A 1 -19.09 24.08 19.20
CA ILE A 1 -17.78 23.80 19.88
C ILE A 1 -17.65 22.31 20.23
N ILE A 2 -18.62 21.70 20.91
CA ILE A 2 -18.60 20.26 21.28
C ILE A 2 -18.52 19.32 20.07
N SER A 3 -19.32 19.53 19.01
CA SER A 3 -19.24 18.69 17.79
C SER A 3 -17.91 18.82 17.03
N LEU A 4 -17.25 19.97 17.09
CA LEU A 4 -15.95 20.19 16.47
C LEU A 4 -14.85 19.44 17.24
N PHE A 5 -14.94 19.44 18.57
CA PHE A 5 -14.00 18.73 19.44
C PHE A 5 -14.12 17.20 19.28
N ILE A 6 -15.35 16.67 19.15
CA ILE A 6 -15.61 15.26 18.86
C ILE A 6 -15.06 14.90 17.48
N LEU A 7 -15.27 15.74 16.46
CA LEU A 7 -14.75 15.49 15.10
C LEU A 7 -13.22 15.49 15.06
N ILE A 8 -12.57 16.44 15.74
CA ILE A 8 -11.10 16.50 15.83
C ILE A 8 -10.58 15.27 16.58
N HIS A 9 -11.15 14.92 17.74
CA HIS A 9 -10.74 13.75 18.49
C HIS A 9 -10.97 12.45 17.72
N TYR A 10 -12.05 12.37 16.93
CA TYR A 10 -12.35 11.26 16.04
C TYR A 10 -11.36 11.14 14.88
N ILE A 11 -10.98 12.26 14.26
CA ILE A 11 -9.94 12.30 13.22
C ILE A 11 -8.57 11.91 13.78
N GLU A 12 -8.23 12.42 14.97
CA GLU A 12 -7.00 12.13 15.71
C GLU A 12 -6.93 10.65 16.09
N SER A 13 -8.02 10.09 16.63
CA SER A 13 -8.15 8.67 16.97
C SER A 13 -8.02 7.77 15.75
N ARG A 14 -8.69 8.11 14.63
CA ARG A 14 -8.49 7.45 13.33
C ARG A 14 -7.05 7.55 12.87
N ARG A 15 -6.37 8.69 13.07
CA ARG A 15 -4.97 8.88 12.66
C ARG A 15 -4.02 8.01 13.50
N ARG A 16 -4.20 7.97 14.82
CA ARG A 16 -3.40 7.11 15.72
C ARG A 16 -3.58 5.63 15.39
N LEU A 17 -4.83 5.18 15.22
CA LEU A 17 -5.11 3.78 14.90
C LEU A 17 -4.44 3.36 13.58
N ARG A 18 -4.41 4.24 12.57
CA ARG A 18 -3.73 4.00 11.29
C ARG A 18 -2.21 3.86 11.43
N LEU A 19 -1.57 4.65 12.31
CA LEU A 19 -0.14 4.53 12.58
C LEU A 19 0.20 3.18 13.21
N PHE A 20 -0.57 2.78 14.23
CA PHE A 20 -0.39 1.46 14.88
C PHE A 20 -0.65 0.31 13.91
N GLN A 21 -1.70 0.41 13.07
CA GLN A 21 -1.98 -0.59 12.04
C GLN A 21 -0.84 -0.72 11.03
N THR A 22 -0.28 0.41 10.57
CA THR A 22 0.84 0.40 9.62
C THR A 22 2.09 -0.22 10.23
N ALA A 23 2.41 0.13 11.49
CA ALA A 23 3.53 -0.47 12.22
C ALA A 23 3.33 -1.97 12.43
N ALA A 24 2.13 -2.39 12.83
CA ALA A 24 1.79 -3.81 13.01
C ALA A 24 1.92 -4.59 11.70
N LEU A 25 1.39 -4.07 10.59
CA LEU A 25 1.52 -4.67 9.27
C LEU A 25 2.98 -4.79 8.82
N PHE A 26 3.79 -3.77 9.10
CA PHE A 26 5.24 -3.81 8.82
C PHE A 26 5.94 -4.91 9.63
N MET A 27 5.62 -5.03 10.92
CA MET A 27 6.13 -6.10 11.78
C MET A 27 5.70 -7.49 11.28
N PHE A 28 4.43 -7.65 10.88
CA PHE A 28 3.95 -8.90 10.29
C PHE A 28 4.70 -9.24 9.00
N GLY A 29 4.91 -8.27 8.11
CA GLY A 29 5.71 -8.46 6.90
C GLY A 29 7.14 -8.90 7.21
N MET A 30 7.79 -8.26 8.18
CA MET A 30 9.14 -8.62 8.63
C MET A 30 9.17 -10.04 9.22
N LEU A 31 8.18 -10.40 10.05
CA LEU A 31 8.07 -11.75 10.64
C LEU A 31 7.90 -12.82 9.57
N LEU A 32 7.01 -12.59 8.59
CA LEU A 32 6.81 -13.49 7.44
C LEU A 32 8.08 -13.65 6.61
N GLY A 33 8.84 -12.56 6.43
CA GLY A 33 10.14 -12.57 5.78
C GLY A 33 11.18 -13.39 6.54
N ARG A 34 11.31 -13.20 7.86
CA ARG A 34 12.24 -13.95 8.72
C ARG A 34 11.89 -15.45 8.78
N ARG A 35 10.60 -15.79 8.74
CA ARG A 35 10.10 -17.17 8.66
C ARG A 35 10.20 -17.78 7.26
N LYS A 36 10.72 -17.04 6.27
CA LYS A 36 10.88 -17.48 4.87
C LYS A 36 9.58 -17.90 4.18
N TYR A 37 8.42 -17.47 4.68
CA TYR A 37 7.12 -17.76 4.05
C TYR A 37 6.93 -17.10 2.68
N LEU A 38 7.81 -16.17 2.30
CA LEU A 38 7.88 -15.54 0.98
C LEU A 38 8.77 -16.31 -0.01
N ILE A 39 9.48 -17.34 0.45
CA ILE A 39 10.33 -18.20 -0.39
C ILE A 39 9.52 -19.46 -0.71
N LYS A 40 9.59 -19.90 -1.97
CA LYS A 40 8.87 -21.10 -2.44
C LYS A 40 9.36 -22.32 -1.65
N SER A 41 8.49 -22.85 -0.80
CA SER A 41 8.63 -24.11 -0.10
C SER A 41 7.25 -24.74 0.02
N GLU A 42 7.17 -26.06 0.25
CA GLU A 42 5.89 -26.73 0.46
C GLU A 42 5.13 -26.17 1.68
N GLU A 43 5.86 -25.82 2.73
CA GLU A 43 5.31 -25.21 3.94
C GLU A 43 4.71 -23.83 3.64
N SER A 44 5.43 -22.97 2.91
CA SER A 44 4.96 -21.64 2.50
C SER A 44 3.69 -21.72 1.66
N VAL A 45 3.65 -22.62 0.68
CA VAL A 45 2.45 -22.80 -0.17
C VAL A 45 1.26 -23.26 0.67
N ARG A 46 1.47 -24.20 1.61
CA ARG A 46 0.41 -24.68 2.51
C ARG A 46 -0.09 -23.58 3.43
N PHE A 47 0.81 -22.77 3.98
CA PHE A 47 0.48 -21.60 4.80
C PHE A 47 -0.40 -20.61 4.03
N TRP A 48 0.02 -20.17 2.85
CA TRP A 48 -0.74 -19.20 2.05
C TRP A 48 -2.08 -19.73 1.56
N LYS A 49 -2.19 -21.04 1.25
CA LYS A 49 -3.50 -21.66 0.95
C LYS A 49 -4.43 -21.67 2.16
N LYS A 50 -3.91 -21.96 3.37
CA LYS A 50 -4.70 -21.90 4.61
C LYS A 50 -5.15 -20.47 4.91
N MET A 51 -4.24 -19.50 4.80
CA MET A 51 -4.56 -18.07 4.96
C MET A 51 -5.61 -17.61 3.96
N LEU A 52 -5.49 -17.99 2.68
CA LEU A 52 -6.48 -17.67 1.66
C LEU A 52 -7.86 -18.23 2.00
N LYS A 53 -7.95 -19.52 2.35
CA LYS A 53 -9.23 -20.16 2.72
C LYS A 53 -9.86 -19.50 3.95
N GLY A 54 -9.05 -19.27 5.00
CA GLY A 54 -9.52 -18.60 6.22
C GLY A 54 -9.98 -17.16 5.96
N ALA A 55 -9.26 -16.42 5.12
CA ALA A 55 -9.62 -15.05 4.77
C ALA A 55 -10.89 -14.98 3.90
N ILE A 56 -11.07 -15.89 2.94
CA ILE A 56 -12.33 -15.99 2.16
C ILE A 56 -13.50 -16.31 3.08
N LEU A 57 -13.33 -17.31 3.96
CA LEU A 57 -14.39 -17.72 4.91
C LEU A 57 -14.76 -16.58 5.87
N ALA A 58 -13.79 -15.77 6.30
CA ALA A 58 -14.05 -14.60 7.15
C ALA A 58 -14.61 -13.41 6.36
N PHE A 59 -14.21 -13.23 5.09
CA PHE A 59 -14.63 -12.09 4.28
C PHE A 59 -16.12 -12.12 3.96
N VAL A 60 -16.68 -13.30 3.62
CA VAL A 60 -18.10 -13.45 3.28
C VAL A 60 -19.04 -12.93 4.38
N PRO A 61 -18.96 -13.40 5.65
CA PRO A 61 -19.82 -12.90 6.72
C PRO A 61 -19.52 -11.43 7.05
N LEU A 62 -18.26 -11.00 7.04
CA LEU A 62 -17.90 -9.60 7.30
C LEU A 62 -18.45 -8.64 6.23
N TYR A 63 -18.47 -9.06 4.97
CA TYR A 63 -19.02 -8.29 3.87
C TYR A 63 -20.55 -8.18 3.97
N CYS A 64 -21.23 -9.29 4.31
CA CYS A 64 -22.67 -9.26 4.58
C CYS A 64 -23.01 -8.33 5.76
N LEU A 65 -22.28 -8.47 6.88
CA LEU A 65 -22.44 -7.62 8.06
C LEU A 65 -22.22 -6.14 7.73
N LYS A 66 -21.17 -5.82 6.96
CA LYS A 66 -20.89 -4.47 6.48
C LYS A 66 -22.04 -3.88 5.65
N THR A 67 -22.73 -4.71 4.87
CA THR A 67 -23.69 -4.24 3.87
C THR A 67 -25.11 -4.13 4.41
N PHE A 68 -25.56 -5.10 5.21
CA PHE A 68 -26.98 -5.21 5.59
C PHE A 68 -27.31 -4.69 7.00
N VAL A 69 -26.32 -4.64 7.90
CA VAL A 69 -26.56 -4.25 9.31
C VAL A 69 -26.59 -2.74 9.55
N PRO A 70 -25.82 -1.87 8.85
CA PRO A 70 -25.84 -0.44 9.13
C PRO A 70 -27.22 0.22 8.97
N ASP A 71 -28.03 -0.29 8.05
CA ASP A 71 -29.39 0.21 7.77
C ASP A 71 -30.41 -0.26 8.82
N LEU A 72 -30.08 -1.30 9.57
CA LEU A 72 -30.89 -1.81 10.69
C LEU A 72 -30.60 -1.08 12.01
N LEU A 73 -29.52 -0.31 12.07
CA LEU A 73 -29.07 0.38 13.29
C LEU A 73 -29.56 1.83 13.30
N THR A 74 -30.66 2.09 14.02
CA THR A 74 -31.22 3.45 14.22
C THR A 74 -30.47 4.27 15.27
N ASN A 75 -29.72 3.62 16.19
CA ASN A 75 -29.02 4.32 17.27
C ASN A 75 -27.61 4.79 16.83
N PRO A 76 -27.35 6.11 16.78
CA PRO A 76 -26.10 6.67 16.27
C PRO A 76 -24.87 6.27 17.10
N SER A 77 -25.03 6.02 18.40
CA SER A 77 -23.91 5.63 19.29
C SER A 77 -23.33 4.25 18.97
N ILE A 78 -24.12 3.36 18.38
CA ILE A 78 -23.69 2.01 17.97
C ILE A 78 -23.35 1.98 16.47
N GLN A 79 -24.09 2.72 15.66
CA GLN A 79 -23.90 2.78 14.21
C GLN A 79 -22.51 3.31 13.83
N VAL A 80 -22.04 4.37 14.50
CA VAL A 80 -20.72 4.97 14.24
C VAL A 80 -19.57 3.97 14.44
N PRO A 81 -19.37 3.34 15.63
CA PRO A 81 -18.29 2.37 15.81
C PRO A 81 -18.44 1.13 14.90
N TYR A 82 -19.67 0.66 14.66
CA TYR A 82 -19.95 -0.47 13.78
C TYR A 82 -19.51 -0.21 12.33
N SER A 83 -19.88 0.95 11.80
CA SER A 83 -19.54 1.40 10.43
C SER A 83 -18.04 1.61 10.20
N ILE A 84 -17.23 1.61 11.25
CA ILE A 84 -15.77 1.69 11.17
C ILE A 84 -15.15 0.31 11.34
N ALA A 85 -15.56 -0.42 12.39
CA ALA A 85 -14.93 -1.68 12.77
C ALA A 85 -15.17 -2.76 11.71
N VAL A 86 -16.42 -3.00 11.32
CA VAL A 86 -16.77 -4.10 10.40
C VAL A 86 -16.13 -3.91 9.01
N PRO A 87 -16.17 -2.71 8.39
CA PRO A 87 -15.45 -2.49 7.14
C PRO A 87 -13.93 -2.61 7.28
N SER A 88 -13.35 -2.24 8.42
CA SER A 88 -11.91 -2.38 8.65
C SER A 88 -11.48 -3.85 8.69
N TYR A 89 -12.25 -4.71 9.36
CA TYR A 89 -12.00 -6.16 9.36
C TYR A 89 -12.22 -6.79 7.99
N ALA A 90 -13.28 -6.38 7.27
CA ALA A 90 -13.53 -6.84 5.91
C ALA A 90 -12.37 -6.45 4.95
N ASN A 91 -11.89 -5.21 5.03
CA ASN A 91 -10.75 -4.74 4.24
C ASN A 91 -9.46 -5.48 4.60
N PHE A 92 -9.24 -5.80 5.88
CA PHE A 92 -8.10 -6.59 6.32
C PHE A 92 -8.15 -8.04 5.80
N ALA A 93 -9.31 -8.70 5.86
CA ALA A 93 -9.51 -10.02 5.27
C ALA A 93 -9.28 -9.98 3.75
N PHE A 94 -9.80 -8.96 3.07
CA PHE A 94 -9.59 -8.77 1.63
C PHE A 94 -8.10 -8.56 1.27
N MET A 95 -7.36 -7.79 2.08
CA MET A 95 -5.92 -7.63 1.92
C MET A 95 -5.20 -8.99 2.01
N ILE A 96 -5.55 -9.84 2.99
CA ILE A 96 -4.97 -11.19 3.11
C ILE A 96 -5.28 -12.04 1.87
N ILE A 97 -6.50 -11.96 1.34
CA ILE A 97 -6.89 -12.63 0.08
C ILE A 97 -5.97 -12.19 -1.06
N LEU A 98 -5.83 -10.88 -1.28
CA LEU A 98 -5.00 -10.32 -2.34
C LEU A 98 -3.53 -10.74 -2.21
N VAL A 99 -2.96 -10.62 -1.02
CA VAL A 99 -1.56 -11.01 -0.75
C VAL A 99 -1.36 -12.51 -0.95
N SER A 100 -2.28 -13.34 -0.45
CA SER A 100 -2.19 -14.80 -0.59
C SER A 100 -2.29 -15.24 -2.05
N ILE A 101 -3.23 -14.68 -2.81
CA ILE A 101 -3.37 -14.94 -4.24
C ILE A 101 -2.11 -14.51 -4.98
N PHE A 102 -1.63 -13.29 -4.72
CA PHE A 102 -0.41 -12.77 -5.34
C PHE A 102 0.78 -13.70 -5.11
N ILE A 103 1.01 -14.14 -3.87
CA ILE A 103 2.14 -15.02 -3.52
C ILE A 103 1.97 -16.43 -4.11
N LEU A 104 0.76 -16.99 -4.11
CA LEU A 104 0.52 -18.31 -4.72
C LEU A 104 0.70 -18.29 -6.24
N LEU A 105 0.26 -17.22 -6.91
CA LEU A 105 0.53 -17.01 -8.34
C LEU A 105 2.03 -16.80 -8.58
N TRP A 106 2.69 -16.06 -7.68
CA TRP A 106 4.13 -15.84 -7.71
C TRP A 106 4.91 -17.15 -7.67
N PHE A 107 4.56 -18.07 -6.77
CA PHE A 107 5.22 -19.38 -6.64
C PHE A 107 4.99 -20.32 -7.83
N LYS A 108 3.92 -20.13 -8.61
CA LYS A 108 3.66 -20.91 -9.85
C LYS A 108 4.54 -20.46 -11.00
N LYS A 109 4.91 -19.18 -11.07
CA LYS A 109 5.63 -18.61 -12.21
C LYS A 109 7.14 -18.77 -11.99
N GLU A 110 7.70 -19.92 -12.38
CA GLU A 110 9.13 -20.22 -12.21
C GLU A 110 10.06 -19.18 -12.88
N LYS A 111 9.57 -18.52 -13.94
CA LYS A 111 10.25 -17.41 -14.65
C LYS A 111 9.89 -16.01 -14.14
N GLY A 112 9.25 -15.86 -12.98
CA GLY A 112 8.82 -14.57 -12.42
C GLY A 112 9.95 -13.54 -12.27
N TYR A 113 11.19 -14.01 -12.13
CA TYR A 113 12.39 -13.19 -11.98
C TYR A 113 12.63 -12.15 -13.09
N SER A 114 12.25 -12.43 -14.34
CA SER A 114 12.61 -11.56 -15.47
C SER A 114 11.85 -10.23 -15.50
N TRP A 115 10.54 -10.23 -15.22
CA TRP A 115 9.77 -8.98 -15.14
C TRP A 115 10.07 -8.20 -13.85
N GLN A 116 10.32 -8.91 -12.75
CA GLN A 116 10.71 -8.27 -11.50
C GLN A 116 12.08 -7.61 -11.59
N SER A 117 13.03 -8.20 -12.34
CA SER A 117 14.34 -7.56 -12.53
C SER A 117 14.23 -6.18 -13.16
N LEU A 118 13.13 -5.90 -13.88
CA LEU A 118 12.85 -4.56 -14.38
C LEU A 118 12.47 -3.56 -13.27
N LEU A 119 11.84 -4.04 -12.21
CA LEU A 119 11.39 -3.25 -11.05
C LEU A 119 12.41 -3.21 -9.91
N ILE A 120 13.37 -4.14 -9.86
CA ILE A 120 14.43 -4.15 -8.84
C ILE A 120 15.16 -2.80 -8.77
N PRO A 121 15.59 -2.18 -9.89
CA PRO A 121 16.23 -0.86 -9.85
C PRO A 121 15.33 0.24 -9.27
N TYR A 122 14.03 0.21 -9.60
CA TYR A 122 13.06 1.16 -9.09
C TYR A 122 12.88 1.03 -7.56
N GLY A 123 12.81 -0.20 -7.05
CA GLY A 123 12.70 -0.46 -5.60
C GLY A 123 13.98 -0.13 -4.83
N ARG A 124 15.16 -0.32 -5.46
CA ARG A 124 16.47 0.04 -4.89
C ARG A 124 16.73 1.55 -4.82
N MET A 125 15.88 2.37 -5.42
CA MET A 125 15.94 3.84 -5.37
C MET A 125 14.66 4.42 -4.77
N SER A 126 13.99 3.70 -3.85
CA SER A 126 12.65 4.05 -3.38
C SER A 126 12.55 5.47 -2.83
N LEU A 127 13.56 5.92 -2.07
CA LEU A 127 13.59 7.27 -1.51
C LEU A 127 13.71 8.33 -2.61
N THR A 128 14.59 8.07 -3.60
CA THR A 128 14.77 8.99 -4.73
C THR A 128 13.50 9.06 -5.56
N ASN A 129 12.92 7.91 -5.90
CA ASN A 129 11.70 7.84 -6.70
C ASN A 129 10.50 8.48 -6.00
N TYR A 130 10.36 8.29 -4.69
CA TYR A 130 9.30 8.93 -3.91
C TYR A 130 9.41 10.46 -3.91
N ILE A 131 10.61 11.00 -3.68
CA ILE A 131 10.84 12.45 -3.68
C ILE A 131 10.65 13.02 -5.08
N SER A 132 11.26 12.41 -6.10
CA SER A 132 11.09 12.84 -7.49
C SER A 132 9.62 12.78 -7.94
N GLN A 133 8.89 11.73 -7.57
CA GLN A 133 7.45 11.60 -7.88
C GLN A 133 6.64 12.70 -7.20
N SER A 134 6.97 13.03 -5.95
CA SER A 134 6.32 14.11 -5.20
C SER A 134 6.57 15.47 -5.86
N ILE A 135 7.83 15.77 -6.23
CA ILE A 135 8.19 17.01 -6.94
C ILE A 135 7.44 17.09 -8.26
N MET A 136 7.49 16.04 -9.09
CA MET A 136 6.77 16.00 -10.37
C MET A 136 5.25 16.16 -10.20
N GLY A 137 4.66 15.50 -9.19
CA GLY A 137 3.25 15.61 -8.88
C GLY A 137 2.84 17.03 -8.52
N VAL A 138 3.62 17.70 -7.67
CA VAL A 138 3.39 19.11 -7.30
C VAL A 138 3.55 20.02 -8.52
N THR A 139 4.58 19.84 -9.34
CA THR A 139 4.78 20.66 -10.54
C THR A 139 3.66 20.46 -11.58
N ILE A 140 3.12 19.26 -11.74
CA ILE A 140 2.09 18.98 -12.76
C ILE A 140 0.69 19.38 -12.30
N TYR A 141 0.32 19.05 -11.05
CA TYR A 141 -1.05 19.23 -10.56
C TYR A 141 -1.27 20.51 -9.77
N TYR A 142 -0.25 21.03 -9.08
CA TYR A 142 -0.39 22.23 -8.26
C TYR A 142 -0.31 23.50 -9.11
N GLY A 143 -1.05 24.54 -8.70
CA GLY A 143 -1.27 25.76 -9.50
C GLY A 143 -0.03 26.61 -9.82
N PHE A 144 1.14 26.27 -9.27
CA PHE A 144 2.41 26.91 -9.61
C PHE A 144 3.08 26.33 -10.87
N GLY A 145 2.59 25.22 -11.41
CA GLY A 145 3.09 24.63 -12.66
C GLY A 145 2.01 24.52 -13.75
N LEU A 146 1.68 23.31 -14.21
CA LEU A 146 0.75 23.12 -15.34
C LEU A 146 -0.75 23.21 -14.96
N ALA A 147 -1.07 23.31 -13.67
CA ALA A 147 -2.44 23.40 -13.14
C ALA A 147 -3.41 22.33 -13.68
N MET A 148 -2.89 21.14 -14.04
CA MET A 148 -3.67 20.10 -14.68
C MET A 148 -4.77 19.53 -13.77
N TYR A 149 -4.74 19.78 -12.45
CA TYR A 149 -5.85 19.42 -11.56
C TYR A 149 -7.22 19.96 -12.01
N LYS A 150 -7.25 21.09 -12.73
CA LYS A 150 -8.50 21.68 -13.25
C LYS A 150 -9.00 21.03 -14.55
N TYR A 151 -8.14 20.33 -15.29
CA TYR A 151 -8.43 19.83 -16.65
C TYR A 151 -8.22 18.33 -16.82
N ALA A 152 -7.50 17.69 -15.91
CA ALA A 152 -7.20 16.26 -15.94
C ALA A 152 -8.36 15.49 -15.30
N GLY A 153 -9.20 14.88 -16.14
CA GLY A 153 -10.10 13.82 -15.69
C GLY A 153 -9.33 12.59 -15.18
N ALA A 154 -10.05 11.59 -14.68
CA ALA A 154 -9.46 10.36 -14.17
C ALA A 154 -8.53 9.66 -15.20
N THR A 155 -8.94 9.66 -16.47
CA THR A 155 -8.17 9.04 -17.58
C THR A 155 -6.87 9.78 -17.87
N ALA A 156 -6.90 11.11 -17.98
CA ALA A 156 -5.71 11.93 -18.21
C ALA A 156 -4.71 11.81 -17.05
N SER A 157 -5.23 11.77 -15.82
CA SER A 157 -4.40 11.60 -14.62
C SER A 157 -3.68 10.25 -14.59
N LEU A 158 -4.37 9.19 -15.03
CA LEU A 158 -3.81 7.85 -15.15
C LEU A 158 -2.70 7.78 -16.22
N LEU A 159 -2.90 8.42 -17.38
CA LEU A 159 -1.88 8.49 -18.43
C LEU A 159 -0.63 9.24 -17.96
N ILE A 160 -0.80 10.38 -17.28
CA ILE A 160 0.30 11.14 -16.69
C ILE A 160 1.05 10.29 -15.66
N ALA A 161 0.33 9.57 -14.79
CA ALA A 161 0.94 8.70 -13.79
C ALA A 161 1.77 7.57 -14.43
N LEU A 162 1.24 6.93 -15.48
CA LEU A 162 1.97 5.91 -16.25
C LEU A 162 3.23 6.48 -16.90
N LEU A 163 3.14 7.68 -17.50
CA LEU A 163 4.28 8.34 -18.11
C LEU A 163 5.39 8.61 -17.09
N ILE A 164 5.03 9.22 -15.95
CA ILE A 164 5.98 9.51 -14.85
C ILE A 164 6.63 8.20 -14.38
N PHE A 165 5.84 7.16 -14.16
CA PHE A 165 6.34 5.86 -13.70
C PHE A 165 7.34 5.26 -14.69
N THR A 166 7.03 5.27 -15.99
CA THR A 166 7.93 4.74 -17.03
C THR A 166 9.23 5.53 -17.09
N VAL A 167 9.16 6.86 -17.04
CA VAL A 167 10.36 7.73 -17.02
C VAL A 167 11.23 7.44 -15.79
N GLN A 168 10.62 7.34 -14.60
CA GLN A 168 11.33 7.03 -13.36
C GLN A 168 11.96 5.63 -13.38
N LEU A 169 11.29 4.66 -14.00
CA LEU A 169 11.82 3.30 -14.14
C LEU A 169 13.05 3.29 -15.05
N ILE A 170 13.00 3.97 -16.20
CA ILE A 170 14.15 4.12 -17.11
C ILE A 170 15.30 4.85 -16.40
N PHE A 171 15.01 5.97 -15.72
CA PHE A 171 16.00 6.72 -14.96
C PHE A 171 16.65 5.86 -13.87
N SER A 172 15.85 5.11 -13.10
CA SER A 172 16.36 4.23 -12.03
C SER A 172 17.30 3.16 -12.59
N ARG A 173 16.96 2.57 -13.75
CA ARG A 173 17.82 1.59 -14.43
C ARG A 173 19.12 2.21 -14.92
N TRP A 174 19.03 3.34 -15.62
CA TRP A 174 20.19 4.05 -16.15
C TRP A 174 21.13 4.50 -15.02
N TRP A 175 20.57 5.01 -13.92
CA TRP A 175 21.34 5.45 -12.78
C TRP A 175 22.04 4.29 -12.08
N LEU A 176 21.33 3.20 -11.79
CA LEU A 176 21.93 2.02 -11.12
C LEU A 176 22.90 1.24 -11.99
N ALA A 177 22.86 1.42 -13.32
CA ALA A 177 23.91 0.91 -14.21
C ALA A 177 25.25 1.65 -14.02
N ARG A 178 25.23 2.91 -13.57
CA ARG A 178 26.42 3.75 -13.39
C ARG A 178 26.81 3.95 -11.92
N HIS A 179 25.87 3.85 -10.99
CA HIS A 179 26.07 4.11 -9.56
C HIS A 179 25.49 2.98 -8.71
N LYS A 180 26.14 2.64 -7.59
CA LYS A 180 25.71 1.51 -6.74
C LYS A 180 24.44 1.79 -5.92
N GLN A 181 24.05 3.05 -5.75
CA GLN A 181 22.95 3.51 -4.88
C GLN A 181 22.25 4.74 -5.48
N GLY A 182 21.01 5.02 -5.04
CA GLY A 182 20.32 6.24 -5.43
C GLY A 182 21.00 7.51 -4.90
N PRO A 183 20.87 8.65 -5.59
CA PRO A 183 21.52 9.90 -5.19
C PRO A 183 21.08 10.37 -3.80
N LEU A 184 19.77 10.29 -3.51
CA LEU A 184 19.23 10.68 -2.22
C LEU A 184 19.51 9.64 -1.12
N GLU A 185 19.64 8.37 -1.48
CA GLU A 185 20.01 7.31 -0.53
C GLU A 185 21.48 7.43 -0.10
N PHE A 186 22.35 7.84 -1.02
CA PHE A 186 23.74 8.14 -0.74
C PHE A 186 23.88 9.34 0.21
N LEU A 187 23.11 10.41 -0.05
CA LEU A 187 23.05 11.57 0.85
C LEU A 187 22.49 11.19 2.22
N TRP A 188 21.42 10.38 2.27
CA TRP A 188 20.84 9.91 3.53
C TRP A 188 21.85 9.11 4.35
N ARG A 189 22.56 8.15 3.73
CA ARG A 189 23.62 7.41 4.42
C ARG A 189 24.67 8.37 4.98
N LYS A 190 25.20 9.30 4.17
CA LYS A 190 26.19 10.27 4.65
C LYS A 190 25.68 11.11 5.82
N GLY A 191 24.42 11.53 5.80
CA GLY A 191 23.82 12.32 6.89
C GLY A 191 23.59 11.53 8.18
N THR A 192 23.33 10.22 8.10
CA THR A 192 23.12 9.37 9.30
C THR A 192 24.40 8.93 10.02
N TRP A 193 25.57 9.08 9.37
CA TRP A 193 26.87 8.72 9.96
C TRP A 193 27.66 9.93 10.49
N ILE A 194 27.03 11.12 10.51
CA ILE A 194 27.52 12.34 11.20
C ILE A 194 26.73 12.47 12.50
#